data_AF-A0A7J3WDZ0-F1
#
_entry.id   AF-A0A7J3WDZ0-F1
#
_cell.length_a   1.000
_cell.length_b   1.000
_cell.length_c   1.000
_cell.angle_alpha   90.00
_cell.angle_beta   90.00
_cell.angle_gamma   90.00
#
_symmetry.space_group_name_H-M   'P 1'
#
loop_
_entity.id
_entity.type
_entity.pdbx_description
1 polymer ?
#
loop_
_entity_poly.entity_id
_entity_poly.type
_entity_poly.pdbx_seq_one_letter_code
_entity_poly.pdbx_strand_id
1 'polypeptide(L)'
;MRNTARTVLTVVIIAVLAIGLVVDVAEAARRPRPTRTRTSSYTTVTSTSTTRTFTTTSSTTSTAGYSDTFPAVNQAILGTCPPEVHDRYFVIGPDGRKYRTWHPVTVPIDPSNPARGTCTFAHEHGDNPVQGSFRDLPAFGYAAKIAGMVEEIAAHAGFKIFYKPRTGDGLGNNAEWRIVVHQGTAGARRLVQSLHSIQIDIVDSAGRVTKVNLMAPTGNLNPKCGPRVGDRIVPDEECVSRGLFYEVWYFSVRVGSGNIHGARFFAAPGIGVYNPMTYMKVGDLSRVYPICGVVEGLPFGDPRSFFLGNQRSVEHPDFGWGNPGPSSFWTDAYGNEATSGCDATRCIRQTVPSNYYAWFDDDSVYDWPWIDLPLGAPGGN
;
A
#
# COMPACT_ATOMS: atom_id res chain seq x y z
N MET A 1 -62.77 -8.78 5.15
CA MET A 1 -62.00 -8.88 6.41
C MET A 1 -60.53 -9.29 6.23
N ARG A 2 -60.13 -10.05 5.20
CA ARG A 2 -58.71 -10.43 4.98
C ARG A 2 -57.78 -9.30 4.51
N ASN A 3 -58.28 -8.29 3.80
CA ASN A 3 -57.44 -7.19 3.29
C ASN A 3 -57.09 -6.16 4.37
N THR A 4 -57.99 -5.91 5.32
CA THR A 4 -57.75 -4.95 6.41
C THR A 4 -56.65 -5.43 7.37
N ALA A 5 -56.56 -6.73 7.64
CA ALA A 5 -55.51 -7.28 8.51
C ALA A 5 -54.10 -7.18 7.90
N ARG A 6 -53.97 -7.32 6.57
CA ARG A 6 -52.68 -7.16 5.88
C ARG A 6 -52.20 -5.72 5.88
N THR A 7 -53.09 -4.76 5.64
CA THR A 7 -52.73 -3.34 5.65
C THR A 7 -52.28 -2.86 7.04
N VAL A 8 -52.96 -3.31 8.10
CA VAL A 8 -52.58 -2.95 9.48
C VAL A 8 -51.20 -3.51 9.84
N LEU A 9 -50.91 -4.76 9.46
CA LEU A 9 -49.61 -5.38 9.75
C LEU A 9 -48.46 -4.68 9.02
N THR A 10 -48.65 -4.29 7.75
CA THR A 10 -47.63 -3.56 6.98
C THR A 10 -47.34 -2.18 7.58
N VAL A 11 -48.37 -1.45 8.02
CA VAL A 11 -48.20 -0.13 8.64
C VAL A 11 -47.45 -0.22 9.97
N VAL A 12 -47.74 -1.25 10.78
CA VAL A 12 -47.05 -1.47 12.07
C VAL A 12 -45.56 -1.81 11.85
N ILE A 13 -45.24 -2.65 10.86
CA ILE A 13 -43.84 -2.99 10.54
C ILE A 13 -43.06 -1.76 10.07
N ILE A 14 -43.66 -0.94 9.20
CA ILE A 14 -43.02 0.31 8.73
C ILE A 14 -42.81 1.29 9.88
N ALA A 15 -43.78 1.43 10.80
CA ALA A 15 -43.66 2.31 11.95
C ALA A 15 -42.56 1.84 12.92
N VAL A 16 -42.43 0.54 13.18
CA VAL A 16 -41.36 0.00 14.05
C VAL A 16 -39.98 0.20 13.42
N LEU A 17 -39.84 -0.01 12.11
CA LEU A 17 -38.57 0.23 11.40
C LEU A 17 -38.18 1.72 11.39
N ALA A 18 -39.15 2.62 11.19
CA ALA A 18 -38.91 4.05 11.24
C ALA A 18 -38.51 4.54 12.64
N ILE A 19 -39.10 3.98 13.70
CA ILE A 19 -38.74 4.32 15.08
C ILE A 19 -37.34 3.79 15.42
N GLY A 20 -36.96 2.58 14.98
CA GLY A 20 -35.62 2.04 15.17
C GLY A 20 -34.52 2.92 14.54
N LEU A 21 -34.75 3.41 13.32
CA LEU A 21 -33.82 4.29 12.60
C LEU A 21 -33.63 5.66 13.29
N VAL A 22 -34.65 6.20 13.95
CA VAL A 22 -34.56 7.51 14.62
C VAL A 22 -33.81 7.42 15.97
N VAL A 23 -33.86 6.26 16.64
CA VAL A 23 -33.17 6.06 17.92
C VAL A 23 -31.66 5.92 17.72
N ASP A 24 -31.19 5.23 16.67
CA ASP A 24 -29.76 5.09 16.37
C ASP A 24 -29.09 6.42 16.00
N VAL A 25 -29.79 7.30 15.28
CA VAL A 25 -29.25 8.62 14.89
C VAL A 25 -29.16 9.58 16.09
N ALA A 26 -30.08 9.46 17.05
CA ALA A 26 -30.07 10.29 18.26
C ALA A 26 -28.98 9.89 19.27
N GLU A 27 -28.57 8.62 19.27
CA GLU A 27 -27.54 8.09 20.19
C GLU A 27 -26.11 8.34 19.68
N ALA A 28 -25.92 8.38 18.35
CA ALA A 28 -24.67 8.81 17.73
C ALA A 28 -24.33 10.29 17.98
N ALA A 29 -25.34 11.16 18.11
CA ALA A 29 -25.15 12.61 18.29
C ALA A 29 -24.79 13.03 19.73
N ARG A 30 -24.90 12.16 20.74
CA ARG A 30 -24.69 12.53 22.17
C ARG A 30 -23.32 12.19 22.74
N ARG A 31 -22.39 11.63 21.96
CA ARG A 31 -21.05 11.32 22.45
C ARG A 31 -20.06 12.41 22.03
N PRO A 32 -19.59 13.28 22.94
CA PRO A 32 -18.48 14.18 22.63
C PRO A 32 -17.24 13.36 22.26
N ARG A 33 -16.71 13.56 21.05
CA ARG A 33 -15.49 12.93 20.53
C ARG A 33 -14.29 13.43 21.36
N PRO A 34 -13.59 12.58 22.12
CA PRO A 34 -12.45 13.03 22.91
C PRO A 34 -11.25 13.27 21.98
N THR A 35 -10.85 14.54 21.85
CA THR A 35 -9.61 14.94 21.19
C THR A 35 -8.42 14.51 22.06
N ARG A 36 -7.82 13.37 21.74
CA ARG A 36 -6.66 12.85 22.48
C ARG A 36 -5.37 13.26 21.77
N THR A 37 -4.73 14.31 22.27
CA THR A 37 -3.33 14.64 21.94
C THR A 37 -2.43 13.52 22.46
N ARG A 38 -1.79 12.77 21.57
CA ARG A 38 -0.93 11.63 21.92
C ARG A 38 0.53 12.11 21.93
N THR A 39 1.09 12.28 23.13
CA THR A 39 2.53 12.49 23.32
C THR A 39 3.25 11.16 23.12
N SER A 40 4.15 11.10 22.13
CA SER A 40 5.00 9.93 21.88
C SER A 40 6.20 9.96 22.81
N SER A 41 6.30 8.98 23.71
CA SER A 41 7.49 8.74 24.53
C SER A 41 8.29 7.62 23.91
N TYR A 42 9.46 7.94 23.35
CA TYR A 42 10.41 6.93 22.85
C TYR A 42 11.21 6.36 24.04
N THR A 43 11.05 5.07 24.29
CA THR A 43 11.91 4.32 25.22
C THR A 43 13.03 3.64 24.43
N THR A 44 14.27 4.07 24.68
CA THR A 44 15.47 3.45 24.11
C THR A 44 15.69 2.08 24.75
N VAL A 45 15.54 0.99 23.98
CA VAL A 45 15.90 -0.36 24.41
C VAL A 45 17.28 -0.69 23.86
N THR A 46 18.26 -0.81 24.78
CA THR A 46 19.61 -1.30 24.48
C THR A 46 19.57 -2.82 24.35
N SER A 47 19.79 -3.34 23.14
CA SER A 47 19.89 -4.78 22.89
C SER A 47 21.35 -5.24 22.79
N THR A 48 21.78 -6.09 23.72
CA THR A 48 23.07 -6.77 23.74
C THR A 48 23.10 -7.87 22.66
N SER A 49 24.10 -7.84 21.77
CA SER A 49 24.26 -8.84 20.70
C SER A 49 24.95 -10.10 21.21
N THR A 50 24.29 -11.25 21.11
CA THR A 50 24.92 -12.57 21.26
C THR A 50 25.07 -13.21 19.88
N THR A 51 26.31 -13.32 19.41
CA THR A 51 26.66 -13.96 18.14
C THR A 51 26.47 -15.46 18.23
N ARG A 52 25.52 -16.03 17.47
CA ARG A 52 25.47 -17.48 17.18
C ARG A 52 25.65 -17.70 15.69
N THR A 53 26.68 -18.46 15.36
CA THR A 53 27.05 -18.91 14.01
C THR A 53 26.05 -19.95 13.53
N PHE A 54 25.32 -19.64 12.46
CA PHE A 54 24.50 -20.61 11.74
C PHE A 54 25.22 -21.02 10.46
N THR A 55 25.55 -22.31 10.36
CA THR A 55 26.11 -22.93 9.16
C THR A 55 25.02 -23.06 8.10
N THR A 56 25.11 -22.29 7.01
CA THR A 56 24.18 -22.35 5.89
C THR A 56 24.70 -23.32 4.83
N THR A 57 23.91 -24.34 4.49
CA THR A 57 24.19 -25.28 3.41
C THR A 57 23.86 -24.60 2.07
N SER A 58 24.89 -24.26 1.29
CA SER A 58 24.75 -23.62 -0.02
C SER A 58 24.16 -24.57 -1.06
N SER A 59 23.00 -24.23 -1.61
CA SER A 59 22.54 -24.75 -2.89
C SER A 59 23.01 -23.81 -4.00
N THR A 60 23.85 -24.35 -4.88
CA THR A 60 24.45 -23.65 -6.01
C THR A 60 23.43 -23.50 -7.14
N THR A 61 22.78 -22.34 -7.20
CA THR A 61 22.11 -21.85 -8.42
C THR A 61 22.83 -20.57 -8.84
N SER A 62 23.20 -20.48 -10.12
CA SER A 62 24.11 -19.47 -10.69
C SER A 62 23.72 -18.01 -10.40
N THR A 63 24.45 -17.36 -9.50
CA THR A 63 24.32 -15.94 -9.13
C THR A 63 25.06 -15.03 -10.11
N ALA A 64 24.50 -14.79 -11.30
CA ALA A 64 25.01 -13.77 -12.20
C ALA A 64 24.34 -12.40 -11.88
N GLY A 65 25.11 -11.41 -11.41
CA GLY A 65 24.87 -9.99 -11.72
C GLY A 65 23.79 -9.17 -10.99
N TYR A 66 23.17 -9.63 -9.89
CA TYR A 66 22.17 -8.82 -9.16
C TYR A 66 22.79 -7.79 -8.21
N SER A 67 22.23 -6.57 -8.17
CA SER A 67 22.60 -5.50 -7.22
C SER A 67 21.62 -5.44 -6.05
N ASP A 68 21.95 -4.65 -5.03
CA ASP A 68 21.04 -4.33 -3.91
C ASP A 68 19.72 -3.66 -4.34
N THR A 69 19.76 -2.93 -5.45
CA THR A 69 18.65 -2.21 -6.09
C THR A 69 17.87 -3.09 -7.07
N PHE A 70 18.45 -4.21 -7.47
CA PHE A 70 17.86 -5.18 -8.38
C PHE A 70 18.19 -6.59 -7.91
N PRO A 71 17.67 -7.02 -6.75
CA PRO A 71 17.97 -8.34 -6.20
C PRO A 71 17.29 -9.45 -7.02
N ALA A 72 17.81 -10.67 -6.90
CA ALA A 72 17.18 -11.85 -7.49
C ALA A 72 15.75 -12.02 -6.99
N VAL A 73 14.85 -12.42 -7.88
CA VAL A 73 13.44 -12.66 -7.54
C VAL A 73 13.30 -13.90 -6.68
N ASN A 74 12.47 -13.81 -5.64
CA ASN A 74 12.06 -14.99 -4.88
C ASN A 74 11.27 -15.94 -5.80
N GLN A 75 11.70 -17.20 -5.91
CA GLN A 75 11.06 -18.20 -6.76
C GLN A 75 9.56 -18.37 -6.46
N ALA A 76 9.15 -18.16 -5.21
CA ALA A 76 7.76 -18.25 -4.78
C ALA A 76 6.83 -17.19 -5.42
N ILE A 77 7.38 -16.11 -6.01
CA ILE A 77 6.59 -15.03 -6.63
C ILE A 77 6.75 -14.97 -8.16
N LEU A 78 7.39 -15.96 -8.78
CA LEU A 78 7.53 -16.04 -10.24
C LEU A 78 6.24 -16.44 -10.96
N GLY A 79 5.41 -17.29 -10.33
CA GLY A 79 4.23 -17.87 -10.98
C GLY A 79 4.64 -18.83 -12.09
N THR A 80 4.03 -18.67 -13.26
CA THR A 80 4.37 -19.46 -14.47
C THR A 80 5.43 -18.80 -15.34
N CYS A 81 5.86 -17.58 -14.98
CA CYS A 81 6.90 -16.86 -15.72
C CYS A 81 8.30 -17.32 -15.30
N PRO A 82 9.22 -17.51 -16.26
CA PRO A 82 10.62 -17.80 -15.94
C PRO A 82 11.33 -16.52 -15.43
N PRO A 83 12.44 -16.64 -14.66
CA PRO A 83 13.13 -15.50 -14.05
C PRO A 83 13.52 -14.39 -15.04
N GLU A 84 13.97 -14.76 -16.25
CA GLU A 84 14.37 -13.81 -17.29
C GLU A 84 13.21 -12.94 -17.76
N VAL A 85 11.96 -13.41 -17.68
CA VAL A 85 10.79 -12.59 -18.01
C VAL A 85 10.59 -11.51 -16.94
N HIS A 86 10.78 -11.86 -15.67
CA HIS A 86 10.67 -10.93 -14.56
C HIS A 86 11.78 -9.86 -14.60
N ASP A 87 12.98 -10.22 -15.01
CA ASP A 87 14.11 -9.29 -15.09
C ASP A 87 14.02 -8.26 -16.22
N ARG A 88 13.06 -8.40 -17.15
CA ARG A 88 12.78 -7.38 -18.17
C ARG A 88 12.03 -6.18 -17.62
N TYR A 89 11.34 -6.32 -16.49
CA TYR A 89 10.54 -5.26 -15.89
C TYR A 89 11.38 -4.46 -14.91
N PHE A 90 12.09 -3.48 -15.46
CA PHE A 90 12.92 -2.56 -14.70
C PHE A 90 12.89 -1.14 -15.26
N VAL A 91 13.26 -0.19 -14.43
CA VAL A 91 13.56 1.20 -14.82
C VAL A 91 14.96 1.58 -14.34
N ILE A 92 15.51 2.64 -14.94
CA ILE A 92 16.66 3.33 -14.39
C ILE A 92 16.16 4.42 -13.45
N GLY A 93 16.53 4.32 -12.16
CA GLY A 93 16.18 5.29 -11.15
C GLY A 93 16.97 6.59 -11.29
N PRO A 94 16.62 7.63 -10.51
CA PRO A 94 17.31 8.93 -10.57
C PRO A 94 18.81 8.87 -10.27
N ASP A 95 19.26 7.85 -9.55
CA ASP A 95 20.67 7.56 -9.22
C ASP A 95 21.43 6.79 -10.31
N GLY A 96 20.79 6.51 -11.45
CA GLY A 96 21.36 5.73 -12.55
C GLY A 96 21.37 4.22 -12.34
N ARG A 97 20.76 3.70 -11.26
CA ARG A 97 20.70 2.26 -10.97
C ARG A 97 19.44 1.62 -11.52
N LYS A 98 19.48 0.29 -11.71
CA LYS A 98 18.30 -0.49 -12.09
C LYS A 98 17.43 -0.76 -10.87
N TYR A 99 16.13 -0.54 -11.02
CA TYR A 99 15.10 -0.89 -10.04
C TYR A 99 14.04 -1.73 -10.72
N ARG A 100 13.51 -2.73 -10.00
CA ARG A 100 12.30 -3.42 -10.46
C ARG A 100 11.15 -2.41 -10.54
N THR A 101 10.17 -2.70 -11.39
CA THR A 101 9.02 -1.82 -11.60
C THR A 101 7.76 -2.65 -11.88
N TRP A 102 6.65 -1.96 -12.12
CA TRP A 102 5.37 -2.57 -12.47
C TRP A 102 5.46 -3.43 -13.72
N HIS A 103 4.67 -4.50 -13.73
CA HIS A 103 4.46 -5.34 -14.89
C HIS A 103 2.98 -5.71 -15.01
N PRO A 104 2.46 -5.96 -16.22
CA PRO A 104 1.17 -6.62 -16.38
C PRO A 104 1.23 -8.03 -15.76
N VAL A 105 0.09 -8.54 -15.29
CA VAL A 105 0.01 -9.89 -14.67
C VAL A 105 0.32 -10.99 -15.68
N THR A 106 -0.22 -10.88 -16.89
CA THR A 106 0.02 -11.83 -17.97
C THR A 106 0.76 -11.15 -19.10
N VAL A 107 1.88 -11.72 -19.50
CA VAL A 107 2.83 -11.12 -20.44
C VAL A 107 3.33 -12.17 -21.44
N PRO A 108 3.75 -11.78 -22.65
CA PRO A 108 4.40 -12.70 -23.57
C PRO A 108 5.72 -13.21 -22.96
N ILE A 109 5.97 -14.52 -23.07
CA ILE A 109 7.26 -15.11 -22.67
C ILE A 109 8.39 -14.45 -23.46
N ASP A 110 8.14 -14.19 -24.75
CA ASP A 110 9.05 -13.47 -25.63
C ASP A 110 8.27 -12.49 -26.53
N PRO A 111 8.38 -11.16 -26.29
CA PRO A 111 7.74 -10.14 -27.10
C PRO A 111 8.10 -10.21 -28.58
N SER A 112 9.29 -10.73 -28.92
CA SER A 112 9.73 -10.88 -30.30
C SER A 112 9.23 -12.16 -30.98
N ASN A 113 8.74 -13.12 -30.19
CA ASN A 113 8.25 -14.41 -30.66
C ASN A 113 6.94 -14.82 -29.97
N PRO A 114 5.79 -14.36 -30.50
CA PRO A 114 4.47 -14.69 -29.95
C PRO A 114 4.17 -16.19 -29.89
N ALA A 115 4.84 -17.02 -30.71
CA ALA A 115 4.65 -18.48 -30.70
C ALA A 115 5.13 -19.13 -29.39
N ARG A 116 5.94 -18.44 -28.58
CA ARG A 116 6.31 -18.91 -27.23
C ARG A 116 5.18 -18.77 -26.21
N GLY A 117 4.07 -18.12 -26.57
CA GLY A 117 2.91 -17.95 -25.70
C GLY A 117 3.11 -16.89 -24.61
N THR A 118 2.23 -16.93 -23.61
CA THR A 118 2.22 -16.03 -22.46
C THR A 118 2.54 -16.76 -21.17
N CYS A 119 2.98 -16.03 -20.17
CA CYS A 119 3.08 -16.50 -18.79
C CYS A 119 2.40 -15.49 -17.87
N THR A 120 2.11 -15.93 -16.66
CA THR A 120 1.44 -15.17 -15.61
C THR A 120 2.31 -15.12 -14.36
N PHE A 121 2.53 -13.92 -13.83
CA PHE A 121 3.21 -13.70 -12.56
C PHE A 121 2.35 -14.14 -11.38
N ALA A 122 2.99 -14.60 -10.31
CA ALA A 122 2.33 -15.03 -9.07
C ALA A 122 1.83 -13.86 -8.19
N HIS A 123 2.01 -12.62 -8.64
CA HIS A 123 1.65 -11.41 -7.92
C HIS A 123 1.26 -10.29 -8.88
N GLU A 124 0.59 -9.30 -8.32
CA GLU A 124 0.02 -8.16 -9.05
C GLU A 124 0.43 -6.85 -8.35
N HIS A 125 0.64 -5.78 -9.11
CA HIS A 125 1.18 -4.51 -8.60
C HIS A 125 0.20 -3.35 -8.60
N GLY A 126 -1.00 -3.55 -9.10
CA GLY A 126 -2.08 -2.61 -9.19
C GLY A 126 -2.26 -1.99 -10.56
N ASP A 127 -2.82 -0.79 -10.55
CA ASP A 127 -3.19 -0.09 -11.76
C ASP A 127 -1.96 0.19 -12.63
N ASN A 128 -2.15 0.21 -13.95
CA ASN A 128 -1.09 0.56 -14.88
C ASN A 128 -0.55 1.97 -14.54
N PRO A 129 0.72 2.15 -14.16
CA PRO A 129 1.26 3.45 -13.79
C PRO A 129 1.37 4.45 -14.95
N VAL A 130 1.31 3.96 -16.20
CA VAL A 130 1.40 4.78 -17.42
C VAL A 130 -0.01 5.00 -17.98
N GLN A 131 -0.73 5.92 -17.36
CA GLN A 131 -2.08 6.32 -17.77
C GLN A 131 -2.36 7.79 -17.40
N GLY A 132 -3.44 8.36 -17.94
CA GLY A 132 -3.86 9.74 -17.65
C GLY A 132 -2.79 10.78 -18.01
N SER A 133 -2.24 11.51 -17.05
CA SER A 133 -1.13 12.47 -17.15
C SER A 133 0.24 11.84 -16.85
N PHE A 134 0.28 10.62 -16.31
CA PHE A 134 1.51 9.95 -15.92
C PHE A 134 2.12 9.12 -17.06
N ARG A 135 3.44 9.25 -17.27
CA ARG A 135 4.15 8.63 -18.41
C ARG A 135 5.36 7.80 -18.03
N ASP A 136 5.77 7.88 -16.77
CA ASP A 136 6.92 7.20 -16.19
C ASP A 136 6.49 5.94 -15.43
N LEU A 137 7.38 4.96 -15.37
CA LEU A 137 7.26 3.78 -14.51
C LEU A 137 7.98 4.07 -13.17
N PRO A 138 7.39 3.71 -12.02
CA PRO A 138 8.01 3.95 -10.71
C PRO A 138 9.21 3.05 -10.46
N ALA A 139 10.27 3.61 -9.90
CA ALA A 139 11.43 2.85 -9.42
C ALA A 139 11.12 2.28 -8.03
N PHE A 140 10.65 1.05 -7.96
CA PHE A 140 10.27 0.41 -6.70
C PHE A 140 11.48 0.27 -5.77
N GLY A 141 11.34 0.78 -4.54
CA GLY A 141 12.38 0.74 -3.53
C GLY A 141 13.45 1.83 -3.65
N TYR A 142 13.25 2.86 -4.48
CA TYR A 142 14.21 3.98 -4.57
C TYR A 142 14.40 4.70 -3.22
N ALA A 143 13.31 5.06 -2.52
CA ALA A 143 13.43 5.66 -1.18
C ALA A 143 14.10 4.71 -0.18
N ALA A 144 13.72 3.42 -0.20
CA ALA A 144 14.36 2.42 0.65
C ALA A 144 15.86 2.27 0.35
N LYS A 145 16.28 2.39 -0.90
CA LYS A 145 17.70 2.39 -1.24
C LYS A 145 18.44 3.56 -0.58
N ILE A 146 17.89 4.77 -0.65
CA ILE A 146 18.47 5.95 0.01
C ILE A 146 18.48 5.77 1.54
N ALA A 147 17.46 5.11 2.10
CA ALA A 147 17.40 4.77 3.53
C ALA A 147 18.30 3.59 3.96
N GLY A 148 18.94 2.88 3.02
CA GLY A 148 19.72 1.66 3.31
C GLY A 148 18.87 0.42 3.64
N MET A 149 17.58 0.43 3.29
CA MET A 149 16.59 -0.62 3.60
C MET A 149 16.43 -1.61 2.44
N VAL A 150 17.53 -2.28 2.07
CA VAL A 150 17.61 -3.21 0.91
C VAL A 150 16.56 -4.33 0.93
N GLU A 151 16.15 -4.73 2.13
CA GLU A 151 15.21 -5.82 2.34
C GLU A 151 13.77 -5.47 1.91
N GLU A 152 13.46 -4.17 1.89
CA GLU A 152 12.21 -3.66 1.33
C GLU A 152 12.22 -3.76 -0.20
N ILE A 153 13.36 -3.46 -0.81
CA ILE A 153 13.61 -3.60 -2.25
C ILE A 153 13.46 -5.06 -2.70
N ALA A 154 14.00 -6.00 -1.92
CA ALA A 154 13.90 -7.43 -2.19
C ALA A 154 12.45 -7.96 -2.14
N ALA A 155 11.58 -7.32 -1.36
CA ALA A 155 10.17 -7.68 -1.24
C ALA A 155 9.30 -7.09 -2.35
N HIS A 156 9.73 -7.24 -3.62
CA HIS A 156 9.11 -6.65 -4.80
C HIS A 156 7.59 -6.79 -4.89
N ALA A 157 7.04 -7.98 -4.63
CA ALA A 157 5.59 -8.24 -4.71
C ALA A 157 4.73 -7.36 -3.79
N GLY A 158 5.35 -6.71 -2.79
CA GLY A 158 4.69 -5.75 -1.90
C GLY A 158 4.41 -4.38 -2.50
N PHE A 159 4.97 -4.03 -3.66
CA PHE A 159 4.66 -2.73 -4.27
C PHE A 159 3.29 -2.73 -4.93
N LYS A 160 2.41 -1.80 -4.52
CA LYS A 160 1.05 -1.62 -5.05
C LYS A 160 0.87 -0.20 -5.58
N ILE A 161 0.19 -0.06 -6.72
CA ILE A 161 -0.01 1.19 -7.47
C ILE A 161 -1.50 1.49 -7.56
N PHE A 162 -1.90 2.62 -6.99
CA PHE A 162 -3.27 3.11 -6.98
C PHE A 162 -3.35 4.27 -7.95
N TYR A 163 -4.24 4.19 -8.93
CA TYR A 163 -4.51 5.28 -9.85
C TYR A 163 -5.94 5.78 -9.72
N LYS A 164 -6.08 7.09 -9.54
CA LYS A 164 -7.38 7.76 -9.56
C LYS A 164 -7.43 8.77 -10.70
N PRO A 165 -8.34 8.60 -11.68
CA PRO A 165 -8.52 9.60 -12.72
C PRO A 165 -9.11 10.89 -12.15
N ARG A 166 -8.91 11.99 -12.89
CA ARG A 166 -9.53 13.29 -12.61
C ARG A 166 -11.02 13.26 -12.94
N THR A 167 -11.85 12.75 -12.04
CA THR A 167 -13.32 12.71 -12.20
C THR A 167 -14.04 13.03 -10.90
N GLY A 168 -14.87 14.06 -10.88
CA GLY A 168 -15.82 14.36 -9.80
C GLY A 168 -15.20 14.50 -8.41
N ASP A 169 -16.05 14.48 -7.41
CA ASP A 169 -15.89 14.57 -5.95
C ASP A 169 -14.95 13.53 -5.30
N GLY A 170 -14.05 12.89 -6.06
CA GLY A 170 -13.06 11.93 -5.55
C GLY A 170 -11.68 12.51 -5.19
N LEU A 171 -10.98 11.92 -4.21
CA LEU A 171 -9.72 12.39 -3.57
C LEU A 171 -9.58 13.93 -3.57
N GLY A 172 -10.73 14.60 -3.39
CA GLY A 172 -11.06 15.98 -3.76
C GLY A 172 -9.89 16.89 -4.14
N ASN A 173 -9.88 17.34 -5.39
CA ASN A 173 -9.30 18.60 -5.87
C ASN A 173 -9.37 18.74 -7.41
N ASN A 174 -10.30 18.05 -8.10
CA ASN A 174 -10.23 17.86 -9.55
C ASN A 174 -8.79 17.48 -9.97
N ALA A 175 -8.21 16.50 -9.27
CA ALA A 175 -6.83 16.07 -9.45
C ALA A 175 -6.77 14.62 -9.91
N GLU A 176 -5.71 14.31 -10.64
CA GLU A 176 -5.35 12.95 -11.01
C GLU A 176 -4.26 12.46 -10.03
N TRP A 177 -4.40 11.23 -9.55
CA TRP A 177 -3.53 10.69 -8.50
C TRP A 177 -2.88 9.38 -8.94
N ARG A 178 -1.61 9.22 -8.56
CA ARG A 178 -0.92 7.94 -8.57
C ARG A 178 -0.18 7.76 -7.24
N ILE A 179 -0.58 6.77 -6.46
CA ILE A 179 0.07 6.41 -5.20
C ILE A 179 0.74 5.06 -5.37
N VAL A 180 2.01 4.96 -5.03
CA VAL A 180 2.77 3.71 -5.03
C VAL A 180 3.21 3.44 -3.60
N VAL A 181 2.82 2.32 -3.02
CA VAL A 181 3.23 1.95 -1.66
C VAL A 181 3.86 0.57 -1.65
N HIS A 182 4.87 0.39 -0.80
CA HIS A 182 5.28 -0.95 -0.38
C HIS A 182 4.36 -1.43 0.75
N GLN A 183 3.23 -2.03 0.36
CA GLN A 183 2.34 -2.75 1.26
C GLN A 183 2.66 -4.23 1.11
N GLY A 184 3.54 -4.72 1.98
CA GLY A 184 4.31 -5.96 1.85
C GLY A 184 3.56 -7.29 1.77
N THR A 185 2.37 -7.40 1.18
CA THR A 185 1.40 -8.52 1.11
C THR A 185 1.97 -9.96 1.05
N ALA A 186 3.23 -10.14 0.67
CA ALA A 186 3.96 -11.41 0.60
C ALA A 186 5.15 -11.60 1.58
N GLY A 187 5.77 -10.53 2.08
CA GLY A 187 7.04 -10.61 2.85
C GLY A 187 6.87 -10.53 4.37
N ALA A 188 7.56 -11.38 5.13
CA ALA A 188 7.47 -11.43 6.59
C ALA A 188 8.07 -10.21 7.30
N ARG A 189 9.04 -9.53 6.68
CA ARG A 189 9.64 -8.31 7.26
C ARG A 189 8.61 -7.21 7.51
N ARG A 190 7.50 -7.18 6.76
CA ARG A 190 6.40 -6.23 7.01
C ARG A 190 5.80 -6.35 8.40
N LEU A 191 5.96 -7.49 9.07
CA LEU A 191 5.42 -7.69 10.41
C LEU A 191 6.24 -6.92 11.45
N VAL A 192 7.53 -6.70 11.20
CA VAL A 192 8.47 -6.11 12.17
C VAL A 192 9.02 -4.74 11.77
N GLN A 193 9.08 -4.44 10.47
CA GLN A 193 9.60 -3.19 9.96
C GLN A 193 8.54 -2.09 10.04
N SER A 194 8.82 -0.92 10.59
CA SER A 194 7.83 0.16 10.75
C SER A 194 7.79 1.18 9.60
N LEU A 195 8.77 1.12 8.69
CA LEU A 195 8.95 2.07 7.59
C LEU A 195 8.84 1.37 6.24
N HIS A 196 8.08 1.95 5.31
CA HIS A 196 7.84 1.39 3.98
C HIS A 196 7.86 2.51 2.92
N SER A 197 8.33 2.24 1.70
CA SER A 197 8.35 3.28 0.67
C SER A 197 6.94 3.70 0.30
N ILE A 198 6.74 5.00 0.12
CA ILE A 198 5.57 5.59 -0.52
C ILE A 198 6.02 6.62 -1.55
N GLN A 199 5.41 6.59 -2.72
CA GLN A 199 5.47 7.64 -3.72
C GLN A 199 4.06 8.14 -3.99
N ILE A 200 3.90 9.47 -4.05
CA ILE A 200 2.63 10.13 -4.32
C ILE A 200 2.85 11.14 -5.43
N ASP A 201 2.21 10.89 -6.58
CA ASP A 201 2.20 11.78 -7.72
C ASP A 201 0.79 12.33 -7.94
N ILE A 202 0.71 13.64 -8.18
CA ILE A 202 -0.56 14.36 -8.28
C ILE A 202 -0.45 15.37 -9.42
N VAL A 203 -1.45 15.37 -10.30
CA VAL A 203 -1.60 16.41 -11.34
C VAL A 203 -2.99 17.02 -11.22
N ASP A 204 -3.05 18.25 -10.69
CA ASP A 204 -4.32 18.92 -10.47
C ASP A 204 -4.91 19.54 -11.75
N SER A 205 -6.14 20.04 -11.63
CA SER A 205 -6.88 20.66 -12.74
C SER A 205 -6.16 21.82 -13.41
N ALA A 206 -5.29 22.54 -12.68
CA ALA A 206 -4.47 23.62 -13.21
C ALA A 206 -3.15 23.13 -13.84
N GLY A 207 -2.89 21.82 -13.85
CA GLY A 207 -1.68 21.22 -14.38
C GLY A 207 -0.49 21.32 -13.42
N ARG A 208 -0.71 21.69 -12.15
CA ARG A 208 0.36 21.72 -11.15
C ARG A 208 0.70 20.28 -10.75
N VAL A 209 1.99 20.03 -10.56
CA VAL A 209 2.53 18.70 -10.31
C VAL A 209 3.08 18.61 -8.89
N THR A 210 2.63 17.61 -8.15
CA THR A 210 3.31 17.12 -6.94
C THR A 210 3.89 15.74 -7.27
N LYS A 211 5.16 15.53 -6.94
CA LYS A 211 5.81 14.21 -6.95
C LYS A 211 6.64 14.11 -5.69
N VAL A 212 6.22 13.24 -4.78
CA VAL A 212 6.97 12.96 -3.56
C VAL A 212 7.29 11.48 -3.44
N ASN A 213 8.46 11.16 -2.90
CA ASN A 213 8.90 9.78 -2.65
C ASN A 213 9.73 9.73 -1.36
N LEU A 214 9.41 8.82 -0.43
CA LEU A 214 10.05 8.70 0.87
C LEU A 214 9.70 7.38 1.57
N MET A 215 10.40 7.09 2.65
CA MET A 215 10.07 6.07 3.64
C MET A 215 9.03 6.62 4.60
N ALA A 216 7.88 5.96 4.67
CA ALA A 216 6.75 6.35 5.48
C ALA A 216 6.54 5.43 6.68
N PRO A 217 6.23 5.97 7.87
CA PRO A 217 5.84 5.18 9.02
C PRO A 217 4.46 4.57 8.81
N THR A 218 4.35 3.28 9.07
CA THR A 218 3.08 2.52 9.06
C THR A 218 2.56 2.22 10.47
N GLY A 219 3.17 2.83 11.49
CA GLY A 219 2.85 2.58 12.90
C GLY A 219 3.17 1.15 13.36
N ASN A 220 2.51 0.75 14.46
CA ASN A 220 2.69 -0.56 15.07
C ASN A 220 1.86 -1.64 14.35
N LEU A 221 2.39 -2.87 14.33
CA LEU A 221 1.64 -4.03 13.88
C LEU A 221 0.39 -4.24 14.73
N ASN A 222 -0.72 -4.49 14.07
CA ASN A 222 -2.01 -4.79 14.66
C ASN A 222 -2.56 -6.09 14.06
N PRO A 223 -2.56 -7.21 14.80
CA PRO A 223 -3.25 -8.42 14.36
C PRO A 223 -4.74 -8.12 14.31
N LYS A 224 -5.35 -8.33 13.15
CA LYS A 224 -6.71 -7.89 12.86
C LYS A 224 -7.79 -8.45 13.80
N CYS A 225 -7.73 -9.73 14.13
CA CYS A 225 -8.62 -10.40 15.08
C CYS A 225 -8.02 -10.47 16.49
N GLY A 226 -6.72 -10.16 16.63
CA GLY A 226 -6.08 -9.98 17.92
C GLY A 226 -6.49 -8.68 18.65
N PRO A 227 -5.94 -8.43 19.85
CA PRO A 227 -6.17 -7.18 20.57
C PRO A 227 -5.72 -5.98 19.71
N ARG A 228 -6.61 -5.01 19.50
CA ARG A 228 -6.34 -3.85 18.64
C ARG A 228 -5.33 -2.90 19.28
N VAL A 229 -4.09 -2.88 18.78
CA VAL A 229 -3.00 -2.04 19.36
C VAL A 229 -2.21 -1.19 18.36
N GLY A 230 -2.54 -1.17 17.06
CA GLY A 230 -1.73 -0.45 16.08
C GLY A 230 -2.41 -0.03 14.78
N ASP A 231 -1.64 0.65 13.93
CA ASP A 231 -2.08 1.33 12.71
C ASP A 231 -1.82 0.50 11.44
N ARG A 232 -1.04 -0.59 11.55
CA ARG A 232 -0.81 -1.57 10.49
C ARG A 232 -1.60 -2.85 10.75
N ILE A 233 -2.79 -2.94 10.18
CA ILE A 233 -3.68 -4.08 10.33
C ILE A 233 -3.27 -5.17 9.34
N VAL A 234 -2.95 -6.36 9.84
CA VAL A 234 -2.61 -7.55 9.03
C VAL A 234 -3.52 -8.71 9.45
N PRO A 235 -4.08 -9.49 8.50
CA PRO A 235 -4.89 -10.65 8.86
C PRO A 235 -4.04 -11.67 9.62
N ASP A 236 -4.56 -12.13 10.75
CA ASP A 236 -4.01 -13.26 11.50
C ASP A 236 -4.79 -14.56 11.20
N GLU A 237 -4.32 -15.67 11.76
CA GLU A 237 -4.88 -17.00 11.51
C GLU A 237 -6.36 -17.14 11.92
N GLU A 238 -6.78 -16.47 13.00
CA GLU A 238 -8.18 -16.49 13.43
C GLU A 238 -9.04 -15.76 12.38
N CYS A 239 -8.58 -14.60 11.93
CA CYS A 239 -9.24 -13.83 10.90
C CYS A 239 -9.37 -14.59 9.57
N VAL A 240 -8.31 -15.28 9.14
CA VAL A 240 -8.39 -16.14 7.95
C VAL A 240 -9.42 -17.26 8.12
N SER A 241 -9.47 -17.90 9.30
CA SER A 241 -10.46 -18.96 9.57
C SER A 241 -11.91 -18.47 9.54
N ARG A 242 -12.12 -17.16 9.75
CA ARG A 242 -13.43 -16.49 9.78
C ARG A 242 -13.80 -15.81 8.46
N GLY A 243 -12.97 -15.92 7.42
CA GLY A 243 -13.22 -15.25 6.15
C GLY A 243 -12.87 -13.76 6.11
N LEU A 244 -12.08 -13.27 7.08
CA LEU A 244 -11.76 -11.85 7.24
C LEU A 244 -10.31 -11.56 6.80
N PHE A 245 -10.11 -11.40 5.49
CA PHE A 245 -8.77 -11.46 4.89
C PHE A 245 -8.02 -10.13 4.77
N TYR A 246 -8.66 -8.98 4.93
CA TYR A 246 -8.05 -7.71 4.53
C TYR A 246 -6.88 -7.25 5.40
N GLU A 247 -5.95 -6.50 4.80
CA GLU A 247 -4.97 -5.66 5.51
C GLU A 247 -5.19 -4.17 5.20
N VAL A 248 -5.04 -3.31 6.20
CA VAL A 248 -5.20 -1.85 6.08
C VAL A 248 -4.07 -1.17 6.83
N TRP A 249 -3.34 -0.30 6.16
CA TRP A 249 -2.17 0.37 6.71
C TRP A 249 -2.37 1.86 6.65
N TYR A 250 -2.27 2.54 7.78
CA TYR A 250 -2.31 4.00 7.82
C TYR A 250 -0.92 4.59 7.77
N PHE A 251 -0.73 5.51 6.82
CA PHE A 251 0.51 6.24 6.64
C PHE A 251 0.35 7.65 7.18
N SER A 252 1.45 8.27 7.60
CA SER A 252 1.50 9.71 7.83
C SER A 252 2.87 10.23 7.42
N VAL A 253 2.91 11.03 6.38
CA VAL A 253 4.13 11.55 5.77
C VAL A 253 4.17 13.07 5.75
N ARG A 254 5.38 13.59 5.87
CA ARG A 254 5.70 15.01 5.80
C ARG A 254 6.89 15.18 4.88
N VAL A 255 6.82 16.17 4.00
CA VAL A 255 7.89 16.45 3.04
C VAL A 255 8.25 17.92 3.12
N GLY A 256 9.54 18.20 3.30
CA GLY A 256 10.07 19.54 3.50
C GLY A 256 10.08 19.99 4.96
N SER A 257 10.64 21.16 5.20
CA SER A 257 10.72 21.76 6.53
C SER A 257 9.34 22.28 7.01
N GLY A 258 8.99 22.05 8.29
CA GLY A 258 7.83 22.65 8.99
C GLY A 258 6.88 21.67 9.71
N ASN A 259 6.06 22.17 10.64
CA ASN A 259 5.06 21.39 11.41
C ASN A 259 3.84 21.00 10.53
N ILE A 260 2.73 20.51 11.10
CA ILE A 260 1.52 20.12 10.33
C ILE A 260 1.00 21.24 9.41
N HIS A 261 1.19 22.50 9.83
CA HIS A 261 0.90 23.70 9.04
C HIS A 261 2.13 24.33 8.36
N GLY A 262 3.27 23.66 8.38
CA GLY A 262 4.54 24.15 7.85
C GLY A 262 5.22 23.24 6.83
N ALA A 263 4.94 21.93 6.82
CA ALA A 263 5.47 21.02 5.82
C ALA A 263 5.03 21.44 4.41
N ARG A 264 5.92 21.29 3.43
CA ARG A 264 5.61 21.65 2.03
C ARG A 264 4.52 20.76 1.46
N PHE A 265 4.53 19.49 1.86
CA PHE A 265 3.48 18.53 1.56
C PHE A 265 3.25 17.60 2.76
N PHE A 266 1.99 17.27 3.00
CA PHE A 266 1.52 16.33 4.01
C PHE A 266 0.57 15.33 3.37
N ALA A 267 0.65 14.07 3.78
CA ALA A 267 -0.32 13.06 3.40
C ALA A 267 -0.52 12.04 4.53
N ALA A 268 -1.76 11.64 4.78
CA ALA A 268 -2.08 10.57 5.72
C ALA A 268 -3.15 9.59 5.19
N PRO A 269 -2.90 8.91 4.05
CA PRO A 269 -3.84 7.94 3.54
C PRO A 269 -3.81 6.64 4.35
N GLY A 270 -4.98 6.03 4.53
CA GLY A 270 -5.12 4.59 4.73
C GLY A 270 -5.02 3.87 3.39
N ILE A 271 -4.38 2.71 3.37
CA ILE A 271 -4.29 1.87 2.17
C ILE A 271 -4.77 0.46 2.50
N GLY A 272 -5.83 0.03 1.81
CA GLY A 272 -6.44 -1.28 1.96
C GLY A 272 -6.04 -2.25 0.86
N VAL A 273 -5.78 -3.50 1.23
CA VAL A 273 -5.75 -4.67 0.33
C VAL A 273 -6.73 -5.70 0.88
N TYR A 274 -7.77 -6.02 0.13
CA TYR A 274 -8.87 -6.89 0.56
C TYR A 274 -8.65 -8.38 0.24
N ASN A 275 -7.69 -8.68 -0.62
CA ASN A 275 -7.28 -10.05 -0.95
C ASN A 275 -5.75 -10.26 -0.83
N PRO A 276 -5.14 -9.97 0.33
CA PRO A 276 -3.69 -10.06 0.49
C PRO A 276 -3.21 -11.50 0.33
N MET A 277 -1.98 -11.67 -0.13
CA MET A 277 -1.44 -12.98 -0.49
C MET A 277 -1.14 -13.86 0.73
N THR A 278 -0.84 -13.24 1.88
CA THR A 278 -0.38 -13.94 3.07
C THR A 278 -0.96 -13.37 4.36
N TYR A 279 -1.02 -14.19 5.39
CA TYR A 279 -1.44 -13.84 6.74
C TYR A 279 -0.31 -14.09 7.76
N MET A 280 -0.47 -13.53 8.97
CA MET A 280 0.47 -13.73 10.08
C MET A 280 -0.04 -14.74 11.10
N LYS A 281 0.86 -15.31 11.90
CA LYS A 281 0.47 -16.03 13.12
C LYS A 281 0.88 -15.22 14.35
N VAL A 282 -0.04 -15.08 15.30
CA VAL A 282 0.24 -14.39 16.55
C VAL A 282 1.33 -15.17 17.29
N GLY A 283 2.44 -14.50 17.62
CA GLY A 283 3.59 -15.13 18.27
C GLY A 283 4.71 -15.60 17.32
N ASP A 284 4.49 -15.64 16.00
CA ASP A 284 5.55 -15.87 15.01
C ASP A 284 5.59 -14.73 13.99
N LEU A 285 6.45 -13.73 14.25
CA LEU A 285 6.69 -12.61 13.34
C LEU A 285 7.82 -12.88 12.34
N SER A 286 8.42 -14.07 12.36
CA SER A 286 9.55 -14.42 11.48
C SER A 286 9.13 -14.84 10.07
N ARG A 287 7.85 -15.21 9.90
CA ARG A 287 7.32 -15.71 8.65
C ARG A 287 5.87 -15.27 8.42
N VAL A 288 5.40 -15.46 7.20
CA VAL A 288 4.01 -15.30 6.79
C VAL A 288 3.54 -16.56 6.09
N TYR A 289 2.23 -16.74 6.02
CA TYR A 289 1.61 -17.97 5.55
C TYR A 289 0.68 -17.66 4.38
N PRO A 290 0.68 -18.47 3.31
CA PRO A 290 -0.14 -18.22 2.14
C PRO A 290 -1.64 -18.41 2.45
N ILE A 291 -2.47 -17.41 2.14
CA ILE A 291 -3.92 -17.52 2.35
C ILE A 291 -4.54 -18.52 1.38
N CYS A 292 -4.12 -18.48 0.11
CA CYS A 292 -4.60 -19.40 -0.94
C CYS A 292 -4.43 -20.88 -0.58
N GLY A 293 -3.34 -21.23 0.12
CA GLY A 293 -3.09 -22.61 0.55
C GLY A 293 -4.10 -23.10 1.59
N VAL A 294 -4.64 -22.21 2.41
CA VAL A 294 -5.61 -22.52 3.47
C VAL A 294 -7.05 -22.42 2.96
N VAL A 295 -7.35 -21.39 2.17
CA VAL A 295 -8.71 -21.07 1.73
C VAL A 295 -9.10 -21.80 0.45
N GLU A 296 -8.16 -21.96 -0.49
CA GLU A 296 -8.43 -22.45 -1.85
C GLU A 296 -7.76 -23.80 -2.13
N GLY A 297 -6.85 -24.25 -1.26
CA GLY A 297 -6.02 -25.43 -1.51
C GLY A 297 -5.02 -25.24 -2.66
N LEU A 298 -4.72 -23.99 -3.02
CA LEU A 298 -3.82 -23.65 -4.11
C LEU A 298 -2.40 -23.37 -3.61
N PRO A 299 -1.36 -23.74 -4.37
CA PRO A 299 0.01 -23.31 -4.09
C PRO A 299 0.13 -21.79 -4.00
N PHE A 300 1.08 -21.31 -3.20
CA PHE A 300 1.37 -19.87 -3.15
C PHE A 300 1.80 -19.37 -4.52
N GLY A 301 1.17 -18.28 -4.98
CA GLY A 301 1.44 -17.71 -6.29
C GLY A 301 0.77 -18.41 -7.47
N ASP A 302 -0.16 -19.35 -7.21
CA ASP A 302 -0.97 -19.92 -8.28
C ASP A 302 -1.79 -18.81 -8.97
N PRO A 303 -1.75 -18.68 -10.30
CA PRO A 303 -2.46 -17.62 -11.02
C PRO A 303 -3.99 -17.71 -10.93
N ARG A 304 -4.54 -18.83 -10.44
CA ARG A 304 -5.98 -19.01 -10.19
C ARG A 304 -6.43 -18.48 -8.82
N SER A 305 -5.49 -18.15 -7.95
CA SER A 305 -5.75 -17.66 -6.59
C SER A 305 -6.50 -16.33 -6.62
N PHE A 306 -7.50 -16.17 -5.75
CA PHE A 306 -8.09 -14.86 -5.46
C PHE A 306 -7.11 -13.97 -4.69
N PHE A 307 -6.18 -14.56 -3.93
CA PHE A 307 -5.28 -13.87 -3.02
C PHE A 307 -3.97 -13.44 -3.70
N LEU A 308 -4.08 -12.53 -4.68
CA LEU A 308 -2.95 -11.94 -5.41
C LEU A 308 -2.58 -10.53 -4.94
N GLY A 309 -3.38 -9.96 -4.03
CA GLY A 309 -3.19 -8.62 -3.49
C GLY A 309 -3.54 -7.50 -4.46
N ASN A 310 -4.46 -7.73 -5.40
CA ASN A 310 -4.88 -6.78 -6.44
C ASN A 310 -6.21 -6.05 -6.15
N GLN A 311 -7.00 -6.49 -5.17
CA GLN A 311 -8.22 -5.82 -4.73
C GLN A 311 -7.89 -4.82 -3.62
N ARG A 312 -7.99 -3.53 -3.92
CA ARG A 312 -7.32 -2.48 -3.15
C ARG A 312 -8.15 -1.21 -3.09
N SER A 313 -7.92 -0.38 -2.07
CA SER A 313 -8.57 0.92 -1.86
C SER A 313 -7.65 1.93 -1.17
N VAL A 314 -7.99 3.21 -1.27
CA VAL A 314 -7.43 4.30 -0.47
C VAL A 314 -8.49 4.74 0.54
N GLU A 315 -8.19 4.68 1.83
CA GLU A 315 -9.14 4.96 2.92
C GLU A 315 -8.78 6.28 3.63
N HIS A 316 -9.78 7.09 3.97
CA HIS A 316 -9.63 8.31 4.80
C HIS A 316 -8.46 9.22 4.40
N PRO A 317 -8.36 9.62 3.11
CA PRO A 317 -7.23 10.40 2.63
C PRO A 317 -7.26 11.85 3.15
N ASP A 318 -6.17 12.23 3.81
CA ASP A 318 -5.90 13.61 4.24
C ASP A 318 -4.61 14.12 3.58
N PHE A 319 -4.69 15.20 2.81
CA PHE A 319 -3.61 15.77 1.99
C PHE A 319 -3.51 17.28 2.17
N GLY A 320 -2.29 17.76 2.44
CA GLY A 320 -2.01 19.17 2.66
C GLY A 320 -0.83 19.68 1.82
N TRP A 321 -0.95 20.89 1.29
CA TRP A 321 0.11 21.63 0.62
C TRP A 321 0.39 22.94 1.36
N GLY A 322 1.67 23.26 1.50
CA GLY A 322 2.12 24.49 2.14
C GLY A 322 3.55 24.83 1.76
N ASN A 323 3.81 25.09 0.47
CA ASN A 323 5.17 25.33 -0.02
C ASN A 323 5.46 26.82 -0.29
N PRO A 324 6.04 27.57 0.67
CA PRO A 324 6.47 28.96 0.43
C PRO A 324 7.74 29.06 -0.43
N GLY A 325 8.41 27.94 -0.68
CA GLY A 325 9.74 27.89 -1.29
C GLY A 325 9.72 27.48 -2.77
N PRO A 326 10.91 27.09 -3.30
CA PRO A 326 11.00 26.58 -4.66
C PRO A 326 10.16 25.32 -4.85
N SER A 327 9.72 25.10 -6.09
CA SER A 327 8.87 23.94 -6.42
C SER A 327 9.63 22.62 -6.40
N SER A 328 10.96 22.66 -6.40
CA SER A 328 11.82 21.49 -6.32
C SER A 328 12.89 21.71 -5.26
N PHE A 329 13.11 20.68 -4.44
CA PHE A 329 14.04 20.69 -3.32
C PHE A 329 14.47 19.24 -3.02
N TRP A 330 15.56 19.10 -2.26
CA TRP A 330 16.08 17.80 -1.86
C TRP A 330 15.63 17.46 -0.45
N THR A 331 15.34 16.19 -0.21
CA THR A 331 15.14 15.65 1.13
C THR A 331 16.02 14.43 1.37
N ASP A 332 16.21 14.06 2.63
CA ASP A 332 16.61 12.70 2.98
C ASP A 332 15.50 11.69 2.60
N ALA A 333 15.75 10.41 2.87
CA ALA A 333 14.79 9.34 2.60
C ALA A 333 13.50 9.42 3.45
N TYR A 334 13.44 10.28 4.46
CA TYR A 334 12.32 10.39 5.40
C TYR A 334 11.52 11.68 5.21
N GLY A 335 11.84 12.46 4.17
CA GLY A 335 11.13 13.69 3.82
C GLY A 335 11.68 14.96 4.46
N ASN A 336 12.76 14.90 5.25
CA ASN A 336 13.37 16.09 5.84
C ASN A 336 14.19 16.85 4.80
N GLU A 337 13.97 18.16 4.69
CA GLU A 337 14.69 19.01 3.73
C GLU A 337 16.20 18.97 3.98
N ALA A 338 16.97 18.77 2.93
CA ALA A 338 18.41 18.64 3.00
C ALA A 338 19.09 19.92 2.49
N THR A 339 20.01 20.47 3.28
CA THR A 339 20.56 21.82 3.08
C THR A 339 21.89 21.88 2.33
N SER A 340 22.60 20.76 2.16
CA SER A 340 23.85 20.69 1.38
C SER A 340 24.21 19.23 1.03
N GLY A 341 25.09 19.05 0.03
CA GLY A 341 25.65 17.74 -0.29
C GLY A 341 24.65 16.72 -0.84
N CYS A 342 23.56 17.16 -1.47
CA CYS A 342 22.59 16.27 -2.08
C CYS A 342 22.82 16.04 -3.56
N ASP A 343 22.66 14.78 -3.94
CA ASP A 343 22.48 14.29 -5.30
C ASP A 343 21.49 13.11 -5.25
N ALA A 344 21.13 12.58 -6.42
CA ALA A 344 20.17 11.49 -6.52
C ALA A 344 20.63 10.17 -5.89
N THR A 345 21.89 10.02 -5.51
CA THR A 345 22.43 8.81 -4.86
C THR A 345 22.33 8.87 -3.33
N ARG A 346 22.09 10.06 -2.76
CA ARG A 346 22.05 10.30 -1.31
C ARG A 346 20.78 10.95 -0.81
N CYS A 347 20.05 11.62 -1.71
CA CYS A 347 18.85 12.38 -1.39
C CYS A 347 17.78 12.11 -2.44
N ILE A 348 16.55 12.47 -2.11
CA ILE A 348 15.41 12.36 -3.01
C ILE A 348 15.01 13.76 -3.46
N ARG A 349 14.90 13.95 -4.78
CA ARG A 349 14.39 15.20 -5.34
C ARG A 349 12.87 15.20 -5.29
N GLN A 350 12.32 16.09 -4.48
CA GLN A 350 10.88 16.28 -4.34
C GLN A 350 10.40 17.35 -5.32
N THR A 351 9.14 17.27 -5.74
CA THR A 351 8.44 18.32 -6.49
C THR A 351 7.13 18.64 -5.79
N VAL A 352 6.95 19.87 -5.36
CA VAL A 352 5.71 20.39 -4.75
C VAL A 352 5.46 21.78 -5.32
N PRO A 353 4.27 22.13 -5.83
CA PRO A 353 4.06 23.44 -6.45
C PRO A 353 4.43 24.61 -5.51
N SER A 354 5.17 25.60 -6.02
CA SER A 354 5.59 26.78 -5.24
C SER A 354 4.42 27.73 -4.99
N ASN A 355 4.39 28.36 -3.82
CA ASN A 355 3.31 29.27 -3.38
C ASN A 355 1.92 28.63 -3.46
N TYR A 356 1.86 27.31 -3.24
CA TYR A 356 0.62 26.56 -3.27
C TYR A 356 0.22 26.12 -1.87
N TYR A 357 -1.01 26.46 -1.51
CA TYR A 357 -1.65 26.16 -0.24
C TYR A 357 -3.01 25.57 -0.54
N ALA A 358 -3.20 24.32 -0.13
CA ALA A 358 -4.45 23.61 -0.27
C ALA A 358 -4.52 22.57 0.84
N TRP A 359 -5.74 22.30 1.28
CA TRP A 359 -6.01 21.21 2.19
C TRP A 359 -7.17 20.41 1.63
N PHE A 360 -7.03 19.11 1.66
CA PHE A 360 -8.06 18.17 1.32
C PHE A 360 -8.13 17.14 2.44
N ASP A 361 -9.30 17.00 3.02
CA ASP A 361 -9.60 16.01 4.04
C ASP A 361 -10.90 15.35 3.62
N ASP A 362 -10.90 14.02 3.60
CA ASP A 362 -12.10 13.25 3.36
C ASP A 362 -12.13 11.98 4.19
N ASP A 363 -13.23 11.83 4.92
CA ASP A 363 -13.55 10.64 5.70
C ASP A 363 -14.01 9.46 4.80
N SER A 364 -14.07 9.60 3.48
CA SER A 364 -14.53 8.54 2.57
C SER A 364 -13.47 7.47 2.27
N VAL A 365 -13.95 6.32 1.79
CA VAL A 365 -13.13 5.24 1.25
C VAL A 365 -13.24 5.27 -0.27
N TYR A 366 -12.10 5.39 -0.94
CA TYR A 366 -12.00 5.50 -2.38
C TYR A 366 -11.59 4.19 -3.04
N ASP A 367 -12.39 3.86 -4.04
CA ASP A 367 -12.36 2.70 -4.93
C ASP A 367 -12.92 1.39 -4.34
N TRP A 368 -13.81 0.81 -5.16
CA TRP A 368 -14.77 -0.28 -4.96
C TRP A 368 -15.97 0.04 -4.03
N PRO A 369 -17.21 -0.32 -4.44
CA PRO A 369 -18.37 -0.24 -3.54
C PRO A 369 -18.07 -1.10 -2.32
N TRP A 370 -18.35 -0.57 -1.12
CA TRP A 370 -18.29 -1.29 0.15
C TRP A 370 -18.57 -2.78 -0.04
N ILE A 371 -17.52 -3.61 0.06
CA ILE A 371 -17.67 -5.04 -0.12
C ILE A 371 -18.00 -5.64 1.25
N ASP A 372 -19.29 -5.73 1.55
CA ASP A 372 -19.78 -6.88 2.30
C ASP A 372 -19.50 -8.11 1.43
N LEU A 373 -18.36 -8.78 1.66
CA LEU A 373 -17.91 -9.92 0.85
C LEU A 373 -18.99 -11.01 0.88
N PRO A 374 -19.67 -11.32 -0.23
CA PRO A 374 -20.33 -12.61 -0.37
C PRO A 374 -19.22 -13.66 -0.48
N LEU A 375 -19.39 -14.78 0.23
CA LEU A 375 -18.58 -15.98 0.04
C LEU A 375 -18.55 -16.34 -1.46
N GLY A 376 -17.40 -16.16 -2.12
CA GLY A 376 -17.15 -16.70 -3.48
C GLY A 376 -17.00 -15.72 -4.65
N ALA A 377 -16.64 -14.44 -4.44
CA ALA A 377 -16.34 -13.55 -5.56
C ALA A 377 -15.01 -13.94 -6.27
N PRO A 378 -15.01 -14.28 -7.57
CA PRO A 378 -13.80 -14.55 -8.35
C PRO A 378 -13.04 -13.25 -8.61
N GLY A 379 -11.71 -13.32 -8.54
CA GLY A 379 -10.81 -12.18 -8.71
C GLY A 379 -11.02 -11.45 -10.04
N GLY A 380 -10.95 -10.12 -9.98
CA GLY A 380 -10.99 -9.26 -11.15
C GLY A 380 -9.90 -9.62 -12.15
N ASN A 381 -10.33 -9.98 -13.36
CA ASN A 381 -9.55 -9.98 -14.59
C ASN A 381 -9.87 -8.72 -15.38
#